data_AF-A0A3M2AVR6-F1
#
_entry.id   AF-A0A3M2AVR6-F1
#
_cell.length_a   1.000
_cell.length_b   1.000
_cell.length_c   1.000
_cell.angle_alpha   90.00
_cell.angle_beta   90.00
_cell.angle_gamma   90.00
#
_symmetry.space_group_name_H-M   'P 1'
#
loop_
_entity.id
_entity.type
_entity.pdbx_description
1 polymer ?
#
loop_
_entity_poly.entity_id
_entity_poly.type
_entity_poly.pdbx_seq_one_letter_code
_entity_poly.pdbx_strand_id
1 'polypeptide(L)'
;MNSPRRVVGLLAIIVGVLAIAGTAAIPLTNHPEFCASCHTIRPSVESWKQSSHKEVTCVDCHVRPGLSGFLQDKVLAGIKDVTITFFGTPTEPHNLQATVDSAICLGCHRAILRVSEISVRDLPGPVKQVGLIMSHRQHMEAFAKRNQGEGCTTCHNRVVHSTPIKGYPIVIPRGHVKLDMKPYYPDYPEGSRLWNATLQDCMRCHDGKTTYNGKVLSKKCETCHLPEKLREFLF
;
A
#
# COMPACT_ATOMS: atom_id res chain seq x y z
N MET A 1 -19.85 -51.55 0.63
CA MET A 1 -20.02 -50.51 1.66
C MET A 1 -18.64 -50.08 2.17
N ASN A 2 -18.13 -48.93 1.74
CA ASN A 2 -16.90 -48.40 2.31
C ASN A 2 -17.17 -48.04 3.77
N SER A 3 -16.52 -48.74 4.70
CA SER A 3 -16.63 -48.46 6.13
C SER A 3 -16.26 -46.99 6.38
N PRO A 4 -17.07 -46.22 7.12
CA PRO A 4 -16.80 -44.80 7.39
C PRO A 4 -15.41 -44.59 8.01
N ARG A 5 -14.86 -45.59 8.70
CA ARG A 5 -13.49 -45.57 9.23
C ARG A 5 -12.40 -45.56 8.16
N ARG A 6 -12.61 -46.23 7.02
CA ARG A 6 -11.67 -46.21 5.88
C ARG A 6 -11.68 -44.88 5.16
N VAL A 7 -12.86 -44.26 5.02
CA VAL A 7 -13.01 -42.93 4.41
C VAL A 7 -12.37 -41.86 5.30
N VAL A 8 -12.61 -41.90 6.61
CA VAL A 8 -11.96 -40.98 7.57
C VAL A 8 -10.45 -41.17 7.60
N GLY A 9 -9.96 -42.41 7.57
CA GLY A 9 -8.52 -42.70 7.51
C GLY A 9 -7.87 -42.15 6.24
N LEU A 10 -8.50 -42.32 5.08
CA LEU A 10 -8.00 -41.76 3.80
C LEU A 10 -7.99 -40.23 3.81
N LEU A 11 -9.05 -39.58 4.31
CA LEU A 11 -9.10 -38.12 4.42
C LEU A 11 -8.01 -37.58 5.35
N ALA A 12 -7.76 -38.24 6.48
CA ALA A 12 -6.70 -37.86 7.40
C ALA A 12 -5.31 -37.96 6.75
N ILE A 13 -5.06 -39.02 5.97
CA ILE A 13 -3.81 -39.18 5.22
C ILE A 13 -3.66 -38.06 4.18
N ILE A 14 -4.71 -37.75 3.41
CA ILE A 14 -4.68 -36.69 2.41
C ILE A 14 -4.38 -35.33 3.05
N VAL A 15 -5.08 -34.99 4.14
CA VAL A 15 -4.83 -33.74 4.88
C VAL A 15 -3.40 -33.71 5.44
N GLY A 16 -2.91 -34.82 5.98
CA GLY A 16 -1.53 -34.93 6.46
C GLY A 16 -0.50 -34.70 5.36
N VAL A 17 -0.68 -35.33 4.19
CA VAL A 17 0.19 -35.14 3.02
C VAL A 17 0.15 -33.70 2.52
N LEU A 18 -1.04 -33.09 2.43
CA LEU A 18 -1.19 -31.68 2.02
C LEU A 18 -0.55 -30.73 3.02
N ALA A 19 -0.64 -31.00 4.32
CA ALA A 19 0.01 -30.19 5.35
C ALA A 19 1.54 -30.26 5.22
N ILE A 20 2.09 -31.45 5.01
CA ILE A 20 3.54 -31.67 4.80
C ILE A 20 3.99 -30.98 3.50
N ALA A 21 3.28 -31.18 2.39
CA ALA A 21 3.58 -30.49 1.13
C ALA A 21 3.52 -28.96 1.29
N GLY A 22 2.56 -28.47 2.08
CA GLY A 22 2.42 -27.06 2.43
C GLY A 22 3.66 -26.48 3.08
N THR A 23 4.36 -27.22 3.95
CA THR A 23 5.58 -26.73 4.61
C THR A 23 6.72 -26.40 3.64
N ALA A 24 6.79 -27.08 2.50
CA ALA A 24 7.76 -26.78 1.44
C ALA A 24 7.22 -25.76 0.42
N ALA A 25 5.95 -25.88 0.04
CA ALA A 25 5.33 -25.05 -0.99
C ALA A 25 5.07 -23.61 -0.53
N ILE A 26 4.67 -23.39 0.73
CA ILE A 26 4.34 -22.05 1.24
C ILE A 26 5.56 -21.12 1.22
N PRO A 27 6.74 -21.49 1.76
CA PRO A 27 7.93 -20.64 1.70
C PRO A 27 8.34 -20.33 0.25
N LEU A 28 8.31 -21.33 -0.63
CA LEU A 28 8.66 -21.13 -2.04
C LEU A 28 7.73 -20.12 -2.73
N THR A 29 6.43 -20.20 -2.45
CA THR A 29 5.42 -19.31 -3.02
C THR A 29 5.33 -17.95 -2.32
N ASN A 30 6.18 -17.68 -1.32
CA ASN A 30 6.32 -16.36 -0.68
C ASN A 30 7.44 -15.52 -1.31
N HIS A 31 8.33 -16.16 -2.07
CA HIS A 31 9.48 -15.50 -2.66
C HIS A 31 9.10 -14.61 -3.86
N PRO A 32 9.72 -13.42 -4.02
CA PRO A 32 9.49 -12.54 -5.17
C PRO A 32 9.72 -13.22 -6.53
N GLU A 33 10.65 -14.18 -6.60
CA GLU A 33 10.95 -14.97 -7.79
C GLU A 33 9.75 -15.82 -8.24
N PHE A 34 8.99 -16.36 -7.29
CA PHE A 34 7.75 -17.07 -7.61
C PHE A 34 6.73 -16.11 -8.21
N CYS A 35 6.55 -14.93 -7.62
CA CYS A 35 5.65 -13.90 -8.16
C CYS A 35 6.08 -13.43 -9.57
N ALA A 36 7.39 -13.30 -9.81
CA ALA A 36 7.97 -12.92 -11.11
C ALA A 36 7.77 -13.97 -12.22
N SER A 37 7.34 -15.19 -11.88
CA SER A 37 6.96 -16.20 -12.87
C SER A 37 5.74 -15.77 -13.69
N CYS A 38 4.86 -14.94 -13.11
CA CYS A 38 3.74 -14.31 -13.81
C CYS A 38 4.20 -13.03 -14.52
N HIS A 39 4.10 -12.99 -15.85
CA HIS A 39 4.48 -11.82 -16.65
C HIS A 39 3.74 -10.52 -16.25
N THR A 40 2.49 -10.62 -15.80
CA THR A 40 1.67 -9.51 -15.31
C THR A 40 2.21 -8.88 -14.03
N ILE A 41 2.96 -9.65 -13.23
CA ILE A 41 3.50 -9.21 -11.93
C ILE A 41 4.97 -8.76 -12.03
N ARG A 42 5.69 -9.14 -13.09
CA ARG A 42 7.11 -8.74 -13.30
C ARG A 42 7.36 -7.23 -13.13
N PRO A 43 6.55 -6.30 -13.66
CA PRO A 43 6.78 -4.87 -13.45
C PRO A 43 6.71 -4.45 -11.97
N SER A 44 5.85 -5.10 -11.19
CA SER A 44 5.74 -4.89 -9.75
C SER A 44 6.98 -5.39 -8.99
N VAL A 45 7.59 -6.49 -9.46
CA VAL A 45 8.85 -7.01 -8.89
C VAL A 45 10.03 -6.10 -9.22
N GLU A 46 10.11 -5.58 -10.45
CA GLU A 46 11.20 -4.66 -10.84
C GLU A 46 11.16 -3.33 -10.09
N SER A 47 9.96 -2.80 -9.85
CA SER A 47 9.80 -1.61 -9.00
C SER A 47 10.10 -1.89 -7.53
N TRP A 48 9.68 -3.06 -7.02
CA TRP A 48 10.00 -3.49 -5.65
C TRP A 48 11.52 -3.55 -5.40
N LYS A 49 12.31 -4.11 -6.33
CA LYS A 49 13.79 -4.18 -6.24
C LYS A 49 14.46 -2.82 -6.07
N GLN A 50 13.83 -1.76 -6.58
CA GLN A 50 14.34 -0.39 -6.53
C GLN A 50 13.77 0.42 -5.36
N SER A 51 12.79 -0.14 -4.64
CA SER A 51 12.10 0.54 -3.55
C SER A 51 12.87 0.48 -2.23
N SER A 52 12.41 1.28 -1.25
CA SER A 52 12.90 1.19 0.13
C SER A 52 12.51 -0.12 0.85
N HIS A 53 11.65 -0.94 0.25
CA HIS A 53 11.14 -2.20 0.80
C HIS A 53 11.69 -3.44 0.08
N LYS A 54 12.76 -3.30 -0.71
CA LYS A 54 13.37 -4.41 -1.48
C LYS A 54 13.87 -5.59 -0.64
N GLU A 55 13.93 -5.47 0.69
CA GLU A 55 14.30 -6.54 1.62
C GLU A 55 13.09 -7.14 2.35
N VAL A 56 11.87 -6.65 2.07
CA VAL A 56 10.59 -7.12 2.62
C VAL A 56 9.88 -7.94 1.56
N THR A 57 9.44 -9.16 1.87
CA THR A 57 8.86 -10.05 0.86
C THR A 57 7.47 -9.56 0.42
N CYS A 58 7.00 -10.03 -0.74
CA CYS A 58 5.71 -9.63 -1.28
C CYS A 58 4.57 -9.96 -0.31
N VAL A 59 4.62 -11.14 0.33
CA VAL A 59 3.56 -11.62 1.21
C VAL A 59 3.52 -10.90 2.55
N ASP A 60 4.64 -10.31 3.00
CA ASP A 60 4.68 -9.50 4.21
C ASP A 60 3.80 -8.24 4.08
N CYS A 61 3.52 -7.81 2.84
CA CYS A 61 2.62 -6.71 2.53
C CYS A 61 1.26 -7.18 1.99
N HIS A 62 1.22 -8.21 1.16
CA HIS A 62 0.03 -8.61 0.40
C HIS A 62 -0.79 -9.73 1.05
N VAL A 63 -0.34 -10.32 2.16
CA VAL A 63 -1.09 -11.35 2.90
C VAL A 63 -1.34 -10.88 4.32
N ARG A 64 -2.60 -10.72 4.70
CA ARG A 64 -2.93 -10.33 6.08
C ARG A 64 -2.51 -11.43 7.08
N PRO A 65 -2.04 -11.04 8.28
CA PRO A 65 -1.63 -12.00 9.29
C PRO A 65 -2.81 -12.85 9.77
N GLY A 66 -2.48 -14.07 10.21
CA GLY A 66 -3.46 -15.03 10.72
C GLY A 66 -4.08 -15.93 9.66
N LEU A 67 -4.85 -16.91 10.10
CA LEU A 67 -5.40 -17.97 9.24
C LEU A 67 -6.39 -17.42 8.20
N SER A 68 -7.24 -16.47 8.59
CA SER A 68 -8.22 -15.87 7.67
C SER A 68 -7.54 -15.09 6.55
N GLY A 69 -6.52 -14.29 6.86
CA GLY A 69 -5.72 -13.55 5.88
C GLY A 69 -4.97 -14.49 4.95
N PHE A 70 -4.33 -15.54 5.50
CA PHE A 70 -3.69 -16.58 4.69
C PHE A 70 -4.67 -17.25 3.70
N LEU A 71 -5.85 -17.66 4.17
CA LEU A 71 -6.84 -18.31 3.31
C LEU A 71 -7.38 -17.36 2.22
N GLN A 72 -7.71 -16.12 2.57
CA GLN A 72 -8.28 -15.17 1.62
C GLN A 72 -7.24 -14.63 0.63
N ASP A 73 -6.11 -14.14 1.14
CA ASP A 73 -5.16 -13.35 0.37
C ASP A 73 -4.12 -14.22 -0.33
N LYS A 74 -3.80 -15.40 0.21
CA LYS A 74 -2.85 -16.32 -0.42
C LYS A 74 -3.54 -17.45 -1.17
N VAL A 75 -4.47 -18.17 -0.54
CA VAL A 75 -5.09 -19.35 -1.16
C VAL A 75 -6.15 -18.95 -2.18
N LEU A 76 -7.20 -18.24 -1.75
CA LEU A 76 -8.33 -17.92 -2.64
C LEU A 76 -7.95 -16.91 -3.73
N ALA A 77 -7.26 -15.83 -3.37
CA ALA A 77 -6.78 -14.86 -4.35
C ALA A 77 -5.74 -15.48 -5.29
N GLY A 78 -4.81 -16.30 -4.78
CA GLY A 78 -3.83 -17.00 -5.63
C GLY A 78 -4.48 -17.96 -6.63
N ILE A 79 -5.48 -18.75 -6.21
CA ILE A 79 -6.26 -19.61 -7.13
C ILE A 79 -6.96 -18.79 -8.20
N LYS A 80 -7.55 -17.65 -7.82
CA LYS A 80 -8.20 -16.73 -8.76
C LYS A 80 -7.20 -16.20 -9.78
N ASP A 81 -6.02 -15.75 -9.35
CA ASP A 81 -4.99 -15.21 -10.23
C ASP A 81 -4.45 -16.26 -11.21
N VAL A 82 -4.22 -17.49 -10.74
CA VAL A 82 -3.87 -18.64 -11.60
C VAL A 82 -4.98 -18.90 -12.62
N THR A 83 -6.24 -18.94 -12.17
CA THR A 83 -7.39 -19.20 -13.05
C THR A 83 -7.50 -18.14 -14.15
N ILE A 84 -7.37 -16.85 -13.80
CA ILE A 84 -7.40 -15.74 -14.77
C ILE A 84 -6.20 -15.83 -15.72
N THR A 85 -5.02 -16.21 -15.23
CA THR A 85 -3.79 -16.34 -16.02
C THR A 85 -3.91 -17.42 -17.10
N PHE A 86 -4.49 -18.57 -16.78
CA PHE A 86 -4.56 -19.70 -17.71
C PHE A 86 -5.85 -19.75 -18.54
N PHE A 87 -6.96 -19.25 -18.02
CA PHE A 87 -8.28 -19.42 -18.62
C PHE A 87 -9.04 -18.12 -18.88
N GLY A 88 -8.48 -16.97 -18.51
CA GLY A 88 -9.11 -15.66 -18.67
C GLY A 88 -8.24 -14.67 -19.43
N THR A 89 -8.59 -13.40 -19.28
CA THR A 89 -7.80 -12.27 -19.79
C THR A 89 -7.15 -11.57 -18.59
N PRO A 90 -5.83 -11.72 -18.39
CA PRO A 90 -5.14 -11.05 -17.29
C PRO A 90 -5.24 -9.52 -17.42
N THR A 91 -5.43 -8.86 -16.29
CA THR A 91 -5.40 -7.40 -16.23
C THR A 91 -4.00 -6.89 -16.58
N GLU A 92 -3.93 -5.82 -17.37
CA GLU A 92 -2.66 -5.18 -17.68
C GLU A 92 -1.96 -4.69 -16.40
N PRO A 93 -0.61 -4.77 -16.32
CA PRO A 93 0.13 -4.46 -15.10
C PRO A 93 -0.20 -3.09 -14.49
N HIS A 94 -0.41 -2.08 -15.34
CA HIS A 94 -0.70 -0.70 -14.91
C HIS A 94 -2.15 -0.48 -14.44
N ASN A 95 -3.00 -1.52 -14.54
CA ASN A 95 -4.38 -1.55 -14.09
C ASN A 95 -4.61 -2.52 -12.92
N LEU A 96 -3.57 -3.23 -12.46
CA LEU A 96 -3.70 -4.17 -11.35
C LEU A 96 -4.23 -3.50 -10.08
N GLN A 97 -5.21 -4.15 -9.46
CA GLN A 97 -5.82 -3.74 -8.20
C GLN A 97 -5.28 -4.59 -7.06
N ALA A 98 -4.25 -4.10 -6.37
CA ALA A 98 -3.88 -4.63 -5.07
C ALA A 98 -4.27 -3.64 -3.97
N THR A 99 -4.83 -4.15 -2.88
CA THR A 99 -5.09 -3.40 -1.65
C THR A 99 -4.23 -3.99 -0.54
N VAL A 100 -3.51 -3.12 0.17
CA VAL A 100 -2.71 -3.50 1.34
C VAL A 100 -3.41 -2.94 2.57
N ASP A 101 -3.65 -3.80 3.55
CA ASP A 101 -4.27 -3.41 4.81
C ASP A 101 -3.32 -2.51 5.61
N SER A 102 -3.85 -1.41 6.17
CA SER A 102 -3.03 -0.48 6.95
C SER A 102 -2.47 -1.10 8.23
N ALA A 103 -3.11 -2.13 8.77
CA ALA A 103 -2.60 -2.87 9.92
C ALA A 103 -1.23 -3.51 9.64
N ILE A 104 -0.98 -3.92 8.39
CA ILE A 104 0.31 -4.49 7.97
C ILE A 104 1.40 -3.41 8.06
N CYS A 105 1.13 -2.23 7.48
CA CYS A 105 2.04 -1.09 7.56
C CYS A 105 2.34 -0.73 9.03
N LEU A 106 1.31 -0.72 9.87
CA LEU A 106 1.43 -0.39 11.30
C LEU A 106 2.14 -1.47 12.12
N GLY A 107 2.20 -2.72 11.66
CA GLY A 107 3.02 -3.77 12.26
C GLY A 107 4.49 -3.37 12.40
N CYS A 108 5.01 -2.66 11.39
CA CYS A 108 6.39 -2.15 11.38
C CYS A 108 6.46 -0.64 11.70
N HIS A 109 5.52 0.17 11.20
CA HIS A 109 5.57 1.63 11.25
C HIS A 109 4.68 2.29 12.31
N ARG A 110 4.29 1.58 13.39
CA ARG A 110 3.40 2.10 14.44
C ARG A 110 3.74 3.50 14.98
N ALA A 111 5.02 3.85 15.03
CA ALA A 111 5.50 5.13 15.58
C ALA A 111 4.97 6.35 14.79
N ILE A 112 4.63 6.17 13.51
CA ILE A 112 4.18 7.27 12.65
C ILE A 112 2.89 7.92 13.15
N LEU A 113 2.03 7.17 13.83
CA LEU A 113 0.76 7.69 14.39
C LEU A 113 0.98 8.71 15.51
N ARG A 114 2.18 8.75 16.09
CA ARG A 114 2.52 9.64 17.21
C ARG A 114 3.45 10.78 16.79
N VAL A 115 3.70 10.94 15.49
CA VAL A 115 4.59 12.01 14.99
C VAL A 115 4.10 13.41 15.39
N SER A 116 2.79 13.60 15.49
CA SER A 116 2.15 14.85 15.93
C SER A 116 2.24 15.12 17.43
N GLU A 117 2.66 14.13 18.23
CA GLU A 117 2.91 14.29 19.67
C GLU A 117 4.35 14.76 19.94
N ILE A 118 5.19 14.82 18.91
CA ILE A 118 6.57 15.29 18.99
C ILE A 118 6.59 16.77 18.61
N SER A 119 7.34 17.57 19.36
CA SER A 119 7.47 18.99 19.05
C SER A 119 8.21 19.18 17.71
N VAL A 120 7.89 20.25 16.98
CA VAL A 120 8.49 20.53 15.65
C VAL A 120 10.02 20.57 15.71
N ARG A 121 10.59 21.11 16.80
CA ARG A 121 12.05 21.17 17.02
C ARG A 121 12.70 19.79 17.19
N ASP A 122 11.93 18.75 17.52
CA ASP A 122 12.43 17.40 17.80
C ASP A 122 12.16 16.44 16.63
N LEU A 123 11.50 16.91 15.56
CA LEU A 123 11.25 16.11 14.36
C LEU A 123 12.57 15.70 13.64
N PRO A 124 12.59 14.53 12.96
CA PRO A 124 13.72 14.15 12.12
C PRO A 124 14.01 15.20 11.04
N GLY A 125 15.29 15.38 10.70
CA GLY A 125 15.75 16.38 9.73
C GLY A 125 14.97 16.40 8.41
N PRO A 126 14.80 15.26 7.71
CA PRO A 126 14.01 15.20 6.48
C PRO A 126 12.56 15.65 6.66
N VAL A 127 11.93 15.34 7.80
CA VAL A 127 10.54 15.75 8.10
C VAL A 127 10.45 17.26 8.31
N LYS A 128 11.41 17.86 9.03
CA LYS A 128 11.52 19.32 9.17
C LYS A 128 11.74 20.03 7.84
N GLN A 129 12.53 19.43 6.94
CA GLN A 129 12.81 19.99 5.62
C GLN A 129 11.56 20.01 4.73
N VAL A 130 10.75 18.95 4.79
CA VAL A 130 9.46 18.90 4.07
C VAL A 130 8.47 19.90 4.68
N GLY A 131 8.53 20.09 6.00
CA GLY A 131 7.70 21.07 6.71
C GLY A 131 6.22 20.70 6.74
N LEU A 132 5.87 19.43 6.48
CA LEU A 132 4.51 18.90 6.60
C LEU A 132 4.28 18.41 8.03
N ILE A 133 3.26 18.95 8.70
CA ILE A 133 2.92 18.69 10.12
C ILE A 133 1.56 18.00 10.28
N MET A 134 1.03 17.40 9.22
CA MET A 134 -0.24 16.70 9.27
C MET A 134 -0.22 15.52 10.26
N SER A 135 -1.33 15.31 10.98
CA SER A 135 -1.46 14.22 11.95
C SER A 135 -1.92 12.93 11.28
N HIS A 136 -1.06 11.92 11.20
CA HIS A 136 -1.42 10.61 10.66
C HIS A 136 -2.57 9.97 11.46
N ARG A 137 -2.56 10.09 12.80
CA ARG A 137 -3.64 9.55 13.65
C ARG A 137 -5.01 10.11 13.29
N GLN A 138 -5.12 11.43 13.14
CA GLN A 138 -6.39 12.07 12.78
C GLN A 138 -6.89 11.62 11.39
N HIS A 139 -5.98 11.44 10.43
CA HIS A 139 -6.35 10.93 9.12
C HIS A 139 -6.83 9.47 9.18
N MET A 140 -6.14 8.61 9.93
CA MET A 140 -6.56 7.21 10.10
C MET A 140 -7.92 7.10 10.81
N GLU A 141 -8.17 7.93 11.83
CA GLU A 141 -9.48 8.01 12.50
C GLU A 141 -10.58 8.52 11.54
N ALA A 142 -10.26 9.50 10.69
CA ALA A 142 -11.17 10.00 9.67
C ALA A 142 -11.49 8.95 8.61
N PHE A 143 -10.50 8.19 8.15
CA PHE A 143 -10.68 7.08 7.20
C PHE A 143 -11.54 5.97 7.80
N ALA A 144 -11.29 5.58 9.05
CA ALA A 144 -12.09 4.59 9.75
C ALA A 144 -13.56 5.02 9.86
N LYS A 145 -13.81 6.31 10.16
CA LYS A 145 -15.18 6.86 10.26
C LYS A 145 -15.87 6.96 8.89
N ARG A 146 -15.13 7.27 7.82
CA ARG A 146 -15.65 7.32 6.44
C ARG A 146 -15.96 5.93 5.90
N ASN A 147 -15.19 4.93 6.32
CA ASN A 147 -15.34 3.52 5.92
C ASN A 147 -15.36 3.32 4.40
N GLN A 148 -14.46 4.00 3.68
CA GLN A 148 -14.37 3.95 2.20
C GLN A 148 -13.17 3.10 1.71
N GLY A 149 -12.61 2.25 2.57
CA GLY A 149 -11.42 1.46 2.24
C GLY A 149 -10.13 2.29 2.16
N GLU A 150 -10.09 3.43 2.86
CA GLU A 150 -8.95 4.34 2.91
C GLU A 150 -7.94 3.92 4.00
N GLY A 151 -6.68 4.33 3.85
CA GLY A 151 -5.59 3.92 4.74
C GLY A 151 -4.24 4.50 4.35
N CYS A 152 -3.15 3.82 4.74
CA CYS A 152 -1.78 4.29 4.48
C CYS A 152 -1.50 4.49 2.98
N THR A 153 -1.91 3.51 2.17
CA THR A 153 -1.74 3.53 0.70
C THR A 153 -2.66 4.51 0.00
N THR A 154 -3.56 5.20 0.71
CA THR A 154 -4.34 6.28 0.12
C THR A 154 -3.47 7.49 -0.22
N CYS A 155 -2.45 7.76 0.58
CA CYS A 155 -1.45 8.78 0.29
C CYS A 155 -0.14 8.14 -0.18
N HIS A 156 0.30 7.05 0.47
CA HIS A 156 1.52 6.32 0.14
C HIS A 156 1.28 5.24 -0.94
N ASN A 157 0.47 5.56 -1.96
CA ASN A 157 0.04 4.63 -3.02
C ASN A 157 1.18 4.12 -3.92
N ARG A 158 2.37 4.73 -3.82
CA ARG A 158 3.51 4.47 -4.70
C ARG A 158 4.76 3.98 -3.95
N VAL A 159 4.64 3.60 -2.68
CA VAL A 159 5.79 3.30 -1.80
C VAL A 159 6.68 2.16 -2.31
N VAL A 160 6.11 1.15 -2.98
CA VAL A 160 6.84 0.01 -3.55
C VAL A 160 6.78 -0.03 -5.09
N HIS A 161 5.59 0.18 -5.66
CA HIS A 161 5.36 -0.05 -7.09
C HIS A 161 5.46 1.22 -7.96
N SER A 162 6.45 2.07 -7.68
CA SER A 162 6.73 3.25 -8.50
C SER A 162 8.15 3.75 -8.31
N THR A 163 8.58 4.62 -9.21
CA THR A 163 9.88 5.28 -9.15
C THR A 163 9.79 6.63 -8.43
N PRO A 164 10.85 7.04 -7.72
CA PRO A 164 10.96 8.40 -7.23
C PRO A 164 10.90 9.40 -8.38
N ILE A 165 10.14 10.47 -8.20
CA ILE A 165 10.04 11.55 -9.19
C ILE A 165 11.02 12.66 -8.81
N LYS A 166 11.34 13.57 -9.72
CA LYS A 166 11.98 14.88 -9.41
C LYS A 166 13.27 14.80 -8.56
N GLY A 167 14.03 13.71 -8.68
CA GLY A 167 15.31 13.51 -7.97
C GLY A 167 15.19 13.17 -6.49
N TYR A 168 14.00 12.78 -6.00
CA TYR A 168 13.85 12.30 -4.62
C TYR A 168 14.56 10.97 -4.42
N PRO A 169 15.14 10.73 -3.23
CA PRO A 169 15.72 9.43 -2.91
C PRO A 169 14.65 8.36 -2.66
N ILE A 170 13.39 8.78 -2.41
CA ILE A 170 12.26 7.89 -2.12
C ILE A 170 10.99 8.37 -2.81
N VAL A 171 10.03 7.47 -2.98
CA VAL A 171 8.71 7.83 -3.49
C VAL A 171 7.95 8.64 -2.44
N ILE A 172 7.53 9.84 -2.83
CA ILE A 172 6.75 10.74 -2.00
C ILE A 172 5.34 10.95 -2.59
N PRO A 173 4.29 11.09 -1.76
CA PRO A 173 2.97 11.50 -2.23
C PRO A 173 3.03 12.83 -2.99
N ARG A 174 2.15 13.02 -3.98
CA ARG A 174 2.23 14.18 -4.89
C ARG A 174 2.08 15.54 -4.21
N GLY A 175 1.37 15.62 -3.07
CA GLY A 175 1.01 16.88 -2.37
C GLY A 175 2.14 17.70 -1.73
N HIS A 176 3.37 17.67 -2.25
CA HIS A 176 4.47 18.49 -1.76
C HIS A 176 4.52 19.83 -2.48
N VAL A 177 3.97 20.89 -1.87
CA VAL A 177 3.71 22.22 -2.47
C VAL A 177 4.83 22.79 -3.38
N LYS A 178 6.12 22.72 -3.01
CA LYS A 178 7.23 23.18 -3.88
C LYS A 178 7.40 22.33 -5.15
N LEU A 179 7.12 21.05 -5.03
CA LEU A 179 7.38 20.05 -6.06
C LEU A 179 6.17 19.82 -6.92
N ASP A 180 4.97 19.83 -6.34
CA ASP A 180 3.71 19.57 -7.02
C ASP A 180 3.46 20.58 -8.14
N MET A 181 3.89 21.83 -7.95
CA MET A 181 3.81 22.86 -9.00
C MET A 181 4.66 22.57 -10.24
N LYS A 182 5.68 21.68 -10.16
CA LYS A 182 6.40 21.25 -11.37
C LYS A 182 5.56 20.20 -12.11
N PRO A 183 5.32 20.33 -13.43
CA PRO A 183 4.65 19.28 -14.19
C PRO A 183 5.37 17.95 -14.02
N TYR A 184 4.62 16.90 -13.73
CA TYR A 184 5.07 15.52 -13.82
C TYR A 184 3.99 14.74 -14.54
N TYR A 185 4.39 14.10 -15.64
CA TYR A 185 3.53 13.22 -16.42
C TYR A 185 3.93 11.79 -16.07
N PRO A 186 3.04 10.99 -15.48
CA PRO A 186 3.33 9.58 -15.20
C PRO A 186 3.69 8.81 -16.47
N ASP A 187 4.61 7.86 -16.38
CA ASP A 187 5.00 7.01 -17.53
C ASP A 187 3.97 5.90 -17.83
N TYR A 188 2.74 6.06 -17.35
CA TYR A 188 1.65 5.10 -17.49
C TYR A 188 0.64 5.60 -18.52
N PRO A 189 -0.14 4.70 -19.16
CA PRO A 189 -1.23 5.13 -20.04
C PRO A 189 -2.21 6.06 -19.32
N GLU A 190 -2.62 7.13 -20.00
CA GLU A 190 -3.59 8.08 -19.45
C GLU A 190 -4.89 7.35 -19.08
N GLY A 191 -5.45 7.68 -17.92
CA GLY A 191 -6.66 7.04 -17.39
C GLY A 191 -6.45 5.68 -16.74
N SER A 192 -5.24 5.09 -16.83
CA SER A 192 -4.92 3.85 -16.10
C SER A 192 -4.99 4.04 -14.59
N ARG A 193 -5.07 2.92 -13.86
CA ARG A 193 -5.06 2.94 -12.40
C ARG A 193 -3.81 3.60 -11.84
N LEU A 194 -2.63 3.22 -12.33
CA LEU A 194 -1.36 3.79 -11.87
C LEU A 194 -1.19 5.27 -12.27
N TRP A 195 -1.70 5.67 -13.44
CA TRP A 195 -1.79 7.08 -13.81
C TRP A 195 -2.61 7.86 -12.78
N ASN A 196 -3.84 7.43 -12.53
CA ASN A 196 -4.75 8.11 -11.59
C ASN A 196 -4.19 8.15 -10.17
N ALA A 197 -3.59 7.06 -9.69
CA ALA A 197 -2.91 7.02 -8.39
C ALA A 197 -1.81 8.08 -8.30
N THR A 198 -1.09 8.31 -9.39
CA THR A 198 -0.02 9.30 -9.44
C THR A 198 -0.52 10.74 -9.46
N LEU A 199 -1.80 10.97 -9.78
CA LEU A 199 -2.42 12.29 -9.73
C LEU A 199 -3.04 12.63 -8.36
N GLN A 200 -3.10 11.68 -7.42
CA GLN A 200 -3.77 11.89 -6.13
C GLN A 200 -2.98 12.80 -5.19
N ASP A 201 -3.69 13.76 -4.58
CA ASP A 201 -3.14 14.72 -3.62
C ASP A 201 -4.06 14.91 -2.40
N CYS A 202 -3.70 15.87 -1.53
CA CYS A 202 -4.47 16.22 -0.34
C CYS A 202 -5.86 16.81 -0.70
N MET A 203 -5.95 17.52 -1.81
CA MET A 203 -7.11 18.32 -2.22
C MET A 203 -8.29 17.46 -2.65
N ARG A 204 -8.06 16.18 -3.01
CA ARG A 204 -9.12 15.19 -3.24
C ARG A 204 -10.09 15.03 -2.05
N CYS A 205 -9.64 15.33 -0.83
CA CYS A 205 -10.47 15.31 0.37
C CYS A 205 -10.54 16.70 1.03
N HIS A 206 -9.50 17.51 0.92
CA HIS A 206 -9.51 18.91 1.36
C HIS A 206 -10.08 19.81 0.27
N ASP A 207 -11.28 19.47 -0.23
CA ASP A 207 -11.92 20.11 -1.37
C ASP A 207 -12.74 21.37 -0.99
N GLY A 208 -12.95 21.59 0.31
CA GLY A 208 -13.80 22.65 0.85
C GLY A 208 -15.27 22.26 1.01
N LYS A 209 -15.62 20.98 0.79
CA LYS A 209 -16.96 20.42 0.98
C LYS A 209 -16.96 19.26 1.97
N THR A 210 -15.93 18.43 1.94
CA THR A 210 -15.77 17.28 2.83
C THR A 210 -15.72 17.72 4.28
N THR A 211 -16.44 17.01 5.14
CA THR A 211 -16.53 17.31 6.57
C THR A 211 -16.03 16.16 7.44
N TYR A 212 -15.52 16.50 8.62
CA TYR A 212 -15.21 15.57 9.69
C TYR A 212 -15.62 16.18 11.03
N ASN A 213 -16.38 15.44 11.84
CA ASN A 213 -16.96 15.92 13.11
C ASN A 213 -17.69 17.27 12.99
N GLY A 214 -18.49 17.42 11.93
CA GLY A 214 -19.32 18.62 11.70
C GLY A 214 -18.54 19.84 11.20
N LYS A 215 -17.23 19.73 10.94
CA LYS A 215 -16.39 20.82 10.42
C LYS A 215 -15.90 20.49 9.01
N VAL A 216 -15.92 21.48 8.12
CA VAL A 216 -15.29 21.36 6.80
C VAL A 216 -13.78 21.23 6.97
N LEU A 217 -13.16 20.32 6.22
CA LEU A 217 -11.71 20.10 6.26
C LEU A 217 -10.98 21.37 5.80
N SER A 218 -10.00 21.81 6.58
CA SER A 218 -9.25 23.04 6.32
C SER A 218 -8.44 22.94 5.03
N LYS A 219 -8.39 24.05 4.28
CA LYS A 219 -7.50 24.26 3.12
C LYS A 219 -6.38 25.27 3.41
N LYS A 220 -6.29 25.76 4.66
CA LYS A 220 -5.29 26.75 5.04
C LYS A 220 -3.91 26.08 5.05
N CYS A 221 -2.94 26.71 4.39
CA CYS A 221 -1.59 26.19 4.24
C CYS A 221 -0.97 25.82 5.59
N GLU A 222 -1.16 26.67 6.60
CA GLU A 222 -0.59 26.56 7.95
C GLU A 222 -1.23 25.43 8.77
N THR A 223 -2.35 24.87 8.33
CA THR A 223 -2.94 23.68 8.98
C THR A 223 -2.08 22.45 8.73
N CYS A 224 -1.42 22.40 7.58
CA CYS A 224 -0.64 21.25 7.14
C CYS A 224 0.86 21.55 7.09
N HIS A 225 1.26 22.82 6.95
CA HIS A 225 2.64 23.23 6.77
C HIS A 225 3.16 24.12 7.90
N LEU A 226 4.45 23.98 8.21
CA LEU A 226 5.17 24.90 9.08
C LEU A 226 5.16 26.32 8.47
N PRO A 227 4.68 27.34 9.19
CA PRO A 227 4.64 28.71 8.69
C PRO A 227 6.02 29.25 8.28
N GLU A 228 7.08 28.89 9.00
CA GLU A 228 8.44 29.29 8.68
C GLU A 228 8.88 28.78 7.30
N LYS A 229 8.48 27.54 6.95
CA LYS A 229 8.74 26.97 5.63
C LYS A 229 7.89 27.60 4.55
N LEU A 230 6.63 27.94 4.84
CA LEU A 230 5.80 28.70 3.91
C LEU A 230 6.37 30.09 3.59
N ARG A 231 6.98 30.75 4.58
CA ARG A 231 7.56 32.09 4.40
C ARG A 231 8.79 32.06 3.48
N GLU A 232 9.64 31.05 3.58
CA GLU A 232 10.74 30.79 2.62
C GLU A 232 10.23 30.47 1.20
N PHE A 233 8.93 30.14 1.03
CA PHE A 233 8.31 29.81 -0.25
C PHE A 233 7.54 30.95 -0.92
N LEU A 234 6.94 31.84 -0.12
CA LEU A 234 6.04 32.89 -0.61
C LEU A 234 6.70 34.27 -0.71
N PHE A 235 7.88 34.45 -0.11
CA PHE A 235 8.66 35.68 -0.08
C PHE A 235 10.13 35.38 -0.31
#